data_AF-A0A0D8HR83-F1
#
_entry.id   AF-A0A0D8HR83-F1
#
_cell.length_a   1.000
_cell.length_b   1.000
_cell.length_c   1.000
_cell.angle_alpha   90.00
_cell.angle_beta   90.00
_cell.angle_gamma   90.00
#
_symmetry.space_group_name_H-M   'P 1'
#
loop_
_entity.id
_entity.type
_entity.pdbx_description
1 polymer ?
#
loop_
_entity_poly.entity_id
_entity_poly.type
_entity_poly.pdbx_seq_one_letter_code
_entity_poly.pdbx_strand_id
1 'polypeptide(L)'
;MIDLASRRIVDVRGHLTDPYAASLLVVTMMPVLSAIAFGSILWRPLGYVVAVASLFYVQRLHRWIGSGLRGISSGVPNSRIYRATTYLVIVLFSAMLSIPVVQVFFRGDLAAMAAPTVVAEMTDGWQGATAPEAIFGSTPSWPSYAPCQFVQGWTGPTVANSCYSAVGYLRMWQMPTALPMLCSLTMIYILFPLTLARFGRLNK
;
A
#
# COMPACT_ATOMS: atom_id res chain seq x y z
N MET A 1 25.04 -30.86 -15.36
CA MET A 1 23.83 -29.99 -15.26
C MET A 1 23.10 -30.11 -13.92
N ILE A 2 23.01 -31.31 -13.33
CA ILE A 2 22.32 -31.56 -12.04
C ILE A 2 23.03 -30.87 -10.85
N ASP A 3 24.37 -30.79 -10.84
CA ASP A 3 25.12 -30.10 -9.76
C ASP A 3 24.91 -28.58 -9.70
N LEU A 4 24.64 -27.93 -10.84
CA LEU A 4 24.34 -26.49 -10.89
C LEU A 4 22.95 -26.18 -10.33
N ALA A 5 21.98 -27.08 -10.57
CA ALA A 5 20.65 -26.97 -9.98
C ALA A 5 20.69 -27.25 -8.46
N SER A 6 21.43 -28.26 -8.04
CA SER A 6 21.67 -28.60 -6.62
C SER A 6 22.29 -27.42 -5.87
N ARG A 7 23.36 -26.81 -6.39
CA ARG A 7 23.99 -25.63 -5.76
C ARG A 7 23.04 -24.44 -5.69
N ARG A 8 22.26 -24.15 -6.73
CA ARG A 8 21.26 -23.07 -6.69
C ARG A 8 20.19 -23.31 -5.62
N ILE A 9 19.74 -24.55 -5.44
CA ILE A 9 18.70 -24.87 -4.45
C ILE A 9 19.26 -24.74 -3.03
N VAL A 10 20.52 -25.14 -2.81
CA VAL A 10 21.22 -24.96 -1.52
C VAL A 10 21.46 -23.47 -1.23
N ASP A 11 21.78 -22.66 -2.23
CA ASP A 11 21.98 -21.21 -2.09
C ASP A 11 20.67 -20.46 -1.79
N VAL A 12 19.57 -20.83 -2.47
CA VAL A 12 18.23 -20.30 -2.20
C VAL A 12 17.75 -20.73 -0.81
N ARG A 13 18.03 -21.98 -0.40
CA ARG A 13 17.72 -22.46 0.95
C ARG A 13 18.55 -21.75 2.01
N GLY A 14 19.83 -21.48 1.75
CA GLY A 14 20.74 -20.69 2.58
C GLY A 14 20.27 -19.25 2.77
N HIS A 15 19.79 -18.60 1.70
CA HIS A 15 19.16 -17.27 1.76
C HIS A 15 17.78 -17.27 2.43
N LEU A 16 17.01 -18.35 2.36
CA LEU A 16 15.75 -18.49 3.10
C LEU A 16 15.97 -18.78 4.59
N THR A 17 17.12 -19.38 4.96
CA THR A 17 17.51 -19.58 6.36
C THR A 17 18.15 -18.36 7.00
N ASP A 18 18.60 -17.37 6.21
CA ASP A 18 19.06 -16.08 6.75
C ASP A 18 17.84 -15.16 6.99
N PRO A 19 17.45 -14.91 8.26
CA PRO A 19 16.29 -14.08 8.57
C PRO A 19 16.42 -12.65 8.03
N TYR A 20 17.65 -12.17 7.80
CA TYR A 20 17.88 -10.85 7.22
C TYR A 20 17.58 -10.81 5.71
N ALA A 21 17.99 -11.84 4.95
CA ALA A 21 17.71 -11.93 3.52
C ALA A 21 16.20 -12.13 3.25
N ALA A 22 15.53 -12.95 4.06
CA ALA A 22 14.08 -13.14 3.97
C ALA A 22 13.30 -11.84 4.25
N SER A 23 13.67 -11.10 5.30
CA SER A 23 13.02 -9.81 5.63
C SER A 23 13.33 -8.72 4.60
N LEU A 24 14.53 -8.70 4.01
CA LEU A 24 14.86 -7.81 2.89
C LEU A 24 13.98 -8.08 1.66
N LEU A 25 13.69 -9.35 1.37
CA LEU A 25 12.77 -9.73 0.29
C LEU A 25 11.36 -9.19 0.57
N VAL A 26 10.84 -9.36 1.79
CA VAL A 26 9.54 -8.82 2.20
C VAL A 26 9.48 -7.30 2.01
N VAL A 27 10.47 -6.57 2.51
CA VAL A 27 10.55 -5.11 2.35
C VAL A 27 10.65 -4.69 0.88
N THR A 28 11.29 -5.51 0.03
CA THR A 28 11.35 -5.24 -1.41
C THR A 28 10.00 -5.44 -2.10
N MET A 29 9.20 -6.41 -1.65
CA MET A 29 7.88 -6.68 -2.23
C MET A 29 6.83 -5.65 -1.81
N MET A 30 7.00 -4.97 -0.67
CA MET A 30 6.06 -3.93 -0.21
C MET A 30 5.82 -2.80 -1.24
N PRO A 31 6.86 -2.14 -1.80
CA PRO A 31 6.67 -1.16 -2.88
C PRO A 31 6.05 -1.76 -4.14
N VAL A 32 6.36 -3.02 -4.47
CA VAL A 32 5.80 -3.70 -5.64
C VAL A 32 4.30 -3.90 -5.47
N LEU A 33 3.88 -4.44 -4.32
CA LEU A 33 2.47 -4.62 -3.97
C LEU A 33 1.73 -3.28 -3.94
N SER A 34 2.35 -2.25 -3.38
CA SER A 34 1.81 -0.89 -3.37
C SER A 34 1.60 -0.32 -4.78
N ALA A 35 2.58 -0.49 -5.69
CA ALA A 35 2.47 -0.03 -7.07
C ALA A 35 1.39 -0.79 -7.85
N ILE A 36 1.29 -2.11 -7.68
CA ILE A 36 0.23 -2.94 -8.27
C ILE A 36 -1.14 -2.48 -7.76
N ALA A 37 -1.25 -2.27 -6.44
CA ALA A 37 -2.47 -1.80 -5.81
C ALA A 37 -2.88 -0.43 -6.34
N PHE A 38 -1.96 0.52 -6.40
CA PHE A 38 -2.18 1.85 -6.98
C PHE A 38 -2.65 1.78 -8.43
N GLY A 39 -1.97 0.97 -9.25
CA GLY A 39 -2.37 0.72 -10.62
C GLY A 39 -3.80 0.18 -10.71
N SER A 40 -4.17 -0.76 -9.84
CA SER A 40 -5.49 -1.39 -9.82
C SER A 40 -6.65 -0.48 -9.35
N ILE A 41 -6.32 0.58 -8.59
CA ILE A 41 -7.27 1.61 -8.12
C ILE A 41 -7.59 2.57 -9.26
N LEU A 42 -6.55 3.06 -9.95
CA LEU A 42 -6.67 3.88 -11.15
C LEU A 42 -7.44 3.14 -12.24
N TRP A 43 -6.95 1.95 -12.59
CA TRP A 43 -7.56 1.14 -13.63
C TRP A 43 -7.14 -0.32 -13.46
N ARG A 44 -8.10 -1.23 -13.28
CA ARG A 44 -7.84 -2.67 -13.06
C ARG A 44 -6.78 -3.27 -14.02
N PRO A 45 -6.85 -3.07 -15.35
CA PRO A 45 -5.83 -3.63 -16.23
C PRO A 45 -4.45 -2.98 -16.09
N LEU A 46 -4.36 -1.72 -15.65
CA LEU A 46 -3.08 -1.09 -15.32
C LEU A 46 -2.38 -1.83 -14.17
N GLY A 47 -3.14 -2.33 -13.19
CA GLY A 47 -2.62 -3.20 -12.12
C GLY A 47 -1.92 -4.45 -12.66
N TYR A 48 -2.51 -5.12 -13.68
CA TYR A 48 -1.88 -6.28 -14.33
C TYR A 48 -0.62 -5.89 -15.10
N VAL A 49 -0.64 -4.77 -15.81
CA VAL A 49 0.55 -4.25 -16.53
C VAL A 49 1.69 -3.97 -15.53
N VAL A 50 1.39 -3.33 -14.41
CA VAL A 50 2.37 -3.06 -13.35
C VAL A 50 2.87 -4.37 -12.72
N ALA A 51 2.01 -5.37 -12.53
CA ALA A 51 2.42 -6.68 -12.01
C ALA A 51 3.42 -7.36 -12.96
N VAL A 52 3.16 -7.35 -14.27
CA VAL A 52 4.10 -7.92 -15.26
C VAL A 52 5.39 -7.12 -15.32
N ALA A 53 5.31 -5.79 -15.34
CA ALA A 53 6.47 -4.91 -15.32
C ALA A 53 7.34 -5.15 -14.07
N SER A 54 6.71 -5.39 -12.92
CA SER A 54 7.41 -5.59 -11.65
C SER A 54 8.40 -6.76 -11.69
N LEU A 55 8.10 -7.83 -12.46
CA LEU A 55 8.99 -8.97 -12.62
C LEU A 55 10.36 -8.59 -13.19
N PHE A 56 10.40 -7.56 -14.05
CA PHE A 56 11.64 -7.06 -14.65
C PHE A 56 12.38 -6.07 -13.74
N TYR A 57 11.65 -5.26 -12.97
CA TYR A 57 12.24 -4.20 -12.13
C TYR A 57 12.57 -4.65 -10.70
N VAL A 58 12.00 -5.75 -10.22
CA VAL A 58 12.16 -6.20 -8.81
C VAL A 58 13.61 -6.47 -8.43
N GLN A 59 14.42 -7.01 -9.34
CA GLN A 59 15.85 -7.25 -9.07
C GLN A 59 16.62 -5.94 -8.87
N ARG A 60 16.31 -4.93 -9.68
CA ARG A 60 16.91 -3.60 -9.56
C ARG A 60 16.49 -2.94 -8.25
N LEU A 61 15.20 -3.04 -7.91
CA LEU A 61 14.66 -2.53 -6.65
C LEU A 61 15.29 -3.21 -5.43
N HIS A 62 15.41 -4.54 -5.46
CA HIS A 62 16.04 -5.32 -4.39
C HIS A 62 17.48 -4.88 -4.14
N ARG A 63 18.26 -4.71 -5.21
CA ARG A 63 19.64 -4.21 -5.12
C ARG A 63 19.71 -2.80 -4.53
N TRP A 64 18.82 -1.91 -4.96
CA TRP A 64 18.73 -0.52 -4.47
C TRP A 64 18.39 -0.43 -2.98
N ILE A 65 17.37 -1.17 -2.53
CA ILE A 65 16.97 -1.23 -1.12
C ILE A 65 18.09 -1.85 -0.29
N GLY A 66 18.67 -2.95 -0.78
CA GLY A 66 19.81 -3.61 -0.12
C GLY A 66 21.07 -2.74 -0.04
N SER A 67 21.37 -1.91 -1.05
CA SER A 67 22.48 -0.94 -0.98
C SER A 67 22.17 0.22 -0.04
N GLY A 68 20.95 0.75 -0.08
CA GLY A 68 20.52 1.85 0.79
C GLY A 68 20.58 1.47 2.27
N LEU A 69 20.02 0.31 2.63
CA LEU A 69 20.05 -0.19 4.02
C LEU A 69 21.47 -0.49 4.50
N ARG A 70 22.35 -1.02 3.64
CA ARG A 70 23.77 -1.22 3.97
C ARG A 70 24.53 0.10 4.13
N GLY A 71 24.18 1.13 3.37
CA GLY A 71 24.75 2.49 3.49
C GLY A 71 24.36 3.18 4.80
N ILE A 72 23.14 2.93 5.30
CA ILE A 72 22.69 3.40 6.63
C ILE A 72 23.48 2.72 7.77
N SER A 73 23.91 1.47 7.54
CA SER A 73 24.69 0.67 8.50
C SER A 73 26.19 0.99 8.50
N SER A 74 26.77 1.39 7.36
CA SER A 74 28.21 1.70 7.24
C SER A 74 28.57 3.05 7.85
N GLY A 75 28.64 3.12 9.19
CA GLY A 75 29.69 3.82 9.95
C GLY A 75 30.01 5.30 9.71
N VAL A 76 29.27 6.05 8.90
CA VAL A 76 29.50 7.50 8.75
C VAL A 76 29.14 8.16 10.09
N PRO A 77 29.99 9.03 10.67
CA PRO A 77 29.75 9.69 11.95
C PRO A 77 28.53 10.61 11.84
N ASN A 78 27.35 10.02 12.03
CA ASN A 78 26.08 10.69 11.80
C ASN A 78 25.60 11.32 13.10
N SER A 79 25.42 12.63 13.07
CA SER A 79 24.73 13.37 14.11
C SER A 79 23.36 12.71 14.40
N ARG A 80 22.89 12.81 15.65
CA ARG A 80 21.56 12.30 16.05
C ARG A 80 20.45 12.78 15.10
N ILE A 81 20.62 13.97 14.52
CA ILE A 81 19.71 14.60 13.58
C ILE A 81 19.62 13.78 12.28
N TYR A 82 20.74 13.45 11.63
CA TYR A 82 20.73 12.67 10.39
C TYR A 82 20.13 11.27 10.60
N ARG A 83 20.36 10.70 11.77
CA ARG A 83 19.74 9.43 12.16
C ARG A 83 18.22 9.57 12.25
N ALA A 84 17.73 10.56 13.00
CA ALA A 84 16.30 10.80 13.17
C ALA A 84 15.61 11.06 11.83
N THR A 85 16.22 11.86 10.94
CA THR A 85 15.66 12.15 9.61
C THR A 85 15.56 10.89 8.76
N THR A 86 16.58 10.02 8.76
CA THR A 86 16.54 8.76 7.98
C THR A 86 15.41 7.84 8.44
N TYR A 87 15.24 7.63 9.75
CA TYR A 87 14.13 6.82 10.27
C TYR A 87 12.77 7.46 9.96
N LEU A 88 12.65 8.77 10.08
CA LEU A 88 11.43 9.50 9.76
C LEU A 88 11.07 9.36 8.28
N VAL A 89 12.04 9.44 7.37
CA VAL A 89 11.84 9.20 5.93
C VAL A 89 11.34 7.77 5.67
N ILE A 90 11.93 6.77 6.32
CA ILE A 90 11.47 5.37 6.20
C ILE A 90 10.01 5.24 6.65
N VAL A 91 9.65 5.83 7.80
CA VAL A 91 8.28 5.79 8.33
C VAL A 91 7.30 6.46 7.37
N LEU A 92 7.60 7.69 6.93
CA LEU A 92 6.73 8.45 6.03
C LEU A 92 6.54 7.74 4.68
N PHE A 93 7.63 7.24 4.09
CA PHE A 93 7.57 6.53 2.83
C PHE A 93 6.78 5.22 2.95
N SER A 94 6.99 4.48 4.04
CA SER A 94 6.25 3.24 4.30
C SER A 94 4.75 3.48 4.54
N ALA A 95 4.42 4.54 5.28
CA ALA A 95 3.04 4.96 5.49
C ALA A 95 2.37 5.34 4.15
N MET A 96 3.06 6.10 3.29
CA MET A 96 2.57 6.43 1.95
C MET A 96 2.32 5.19 1.09
N LEU A 97 3.25 4.23 1.08
CA LEU A 97 3.09 2.97 0.33
C LEU A 97 1.92 2.11 0.83
N SER A 98 1.56 2.22 2.11
CA SER A 98 0.45 1.44 2.67
C SER A 98 -0.93 1.90 2.18
N ILE A 99 -1.09 3.17 1.80
CA ILE A 99 -2.38 3.77 1.38
C ILE A 99 -3.05 2.97 0.25
N PRO A 100 -2.43 2.76 -0.92
CA PRO A 100 -3.07 2.02 -2.01
C PRO A 100 -3.38 0.56 -1.63
N VAL A 101 -2.57 -0.04 -0.76
CA VAL A 101 -2.75 -1.43 -0.31
C VAL A 101 -3.99 -1.54 0.57
N VAL A 102 -4.16 -0.63 1.51
CA VAL A 102 -5.35 -0.53 2.36
C VAL A 102 -6.59 -0.25 1.50
N GLN A 103 -6.50 0.65 0.52
CA GLN A 103 -7.59 0.93 -0.40
C GLN A 103 -8.04 -0.29 -1.21
N VAL A 104 -7.10 -1.13 -1.68
CA VAL A 104 -7.44 -2.38 -2.38
C VAL A 104 -8.02 -3.42 -1.42
N PHE A 105 -7.47 -3.52 -0.22
CA PHE A 105 -7.96 -4.47 0.80
C PHE A 105 -9.43 -4.22 1.14
N PHE A 106 -9.79 -2.96 1.35
CA PHE A 106 -11.17 -2.54 1.64
C PHE A 106 -11.98 -2.16 0.39
N ARG A 107 -11.55 -2.57 -0.81
CA ARG A 107 -12.21 -2.13 -2.05
C ARG A 107 -13.71 -2.45 -2.08
N GLY A 108 -14.12 -3.58 -1.51
CA GLY A 108 -15.53 -3.95 -1.39
C GLY A 108 -16.30 -2.99 -0.48
N ASP A 109 -15.76 -2.71 0.69
CA ASP A 109 -16.38 -1.82 1.67
C ASP A 109 -16.42 -0.36 1.20
N LEU A 110 -15.35 0.09 0.52
CA LEU A 110 -15.29 1.40 -0.12
C LEU A 110 -16.35 1.55 -1.23
N ALA A 111 -16.50 0.52 -2.06
CA ALA A 111 -17.52 0.51 -3.10
C ALA A 111 -18.93 0.50 -2.50
N ALA A 112 -19.16 -0.26 -1.43
CA ALA A 112 -20.44 -0.29 -0.73
C ALA A 112 -20.80 1.09 -0.11
N MET A 113 -19.82 1.81 0.44
CA MET A 113 -20.02 3.18 0.93
C MET A 113 -20.33 4.20 -0.17
N ALA A 114 -19.73 4.05 -1.34
CA ALA A 114 -19.91 4.97 -2.47
C ALA A 114 -21.12 4.61 -3.35
N ALA A 115 -21.59 3.35 -3.32
CA ALA A 115 -22.69 2.87 -4.16
C ALA A 115 -23.93 3.78 -4.13
N PRO A 116 -24.41 4.27 -2.96
CA PRO A 116 -25.60 5.11 -2.95
C PRO A 116 -25.43 6.45 -3.68
N THR A 117 -24.25 7.08 -3.56
CA THR A 117 -23.95 8.36 -4.23
C THR A 117 -23.68 8.19 -5.71
N VAL A 118 -23.13 7.05 -6.13
CA VAL A 118 -22.95 6.70 -7.56
C VAL A 118 -24.30 6.41 -8.21
N VAL A 119 -25.19 5.66 -7.56
CA VAL A 119 -26.52 5.32 -8.08
C VAL A 119 -27.42 6.55 -8.15
N ALA A 120 -27.38 7.43 -7.15
CA ALA A 120 -28.14 8.67 -7.16
C ALA A 120 -27.76 9.63 -8.32
N GLU A 121 -26.53 9.55 -8.82
CA GLU A 121 -26.11 10.29 -10.02
C GLU A 121 -26.54 9.60 -11.32
N MET A 122 -26.60 8.26 -11.33
CA MET A 122 -27.01 7.49 -12.52
C MET A 122 -28.52 7.40 -12.71
N THR A 123 -29.29 7.71 -11.67
CA THR A 123 -30.75 7.66 -11.68
C THR A 123 -31.26 8.96 -11.08
N ASP A 124 -31.91 9.80 -11.90
CA ASP A 124 -32.46 11.10 -11.52
C ASP A 124 -33.39 11.01 -10.29
N GLY A 125 -32.82 11.00 -9.08
CA GLY A 125 -33.56 11.03 -7.82
C GLY A 125 -33.78 9.70 -7.08
N TRP A 126 -32.84 8.75 -7.10
CA TRP A 126 -32.90 7.62 -6.14
C TRP A 126 -32.56 8.09 -4.71
N GLN A 127 -33.55 8.71 -4.06
CA GLN A 127 -33.45 9.30 -2.71
C GLN A 127 -33.46 8.28 -1.56
N GLY A 128 -33.49 6.97 -1.86
CA GLY A 128 -33.71 5.92 -0.87
C GLY A 128 -32.48 5.09 -0.47
N ALA A 129 -31.37 5.19 -1.18
CA ALA A 129 -30.15 4.46 -0.80
C ALA A 129 -29.33 5.32 0.15
N THR A 130 -29.42 5.03 1.44
CA THR A 130 -28.39 5.42 2.40
C THR A 130 -27.53 4.19 2.68
N ALA A 131 -26.22 4.38 2.82
CA ALA A 131 -25.36 3.29 3.28
C ALA A 131 -25.88 2.83 4.66
N PRO A 132 -26.05 1.52 4.92
CA PRO A 132 -26.65 1.05 6.16
C PRO A 132 -25.87 1.57 7.37
N GLU A 133 -26.50 2.42 8.17
CA GLU A 133 -25.89 3.09 9.32
C GLU A 133 -25.35 2.11 10.35
N ALA A 134 -25.96 0.93 10.46
CA ALA A 134 -25.53 -0.14 11.36
C ALA A 134 -24.14 -0.70 11.02
N ILE A 135 -23.70 -0.60 9.75
CA ILE A 135 -22.41 -1.14 9.28
C ILE A 135 -21.38 -0.02 9.12
N PHE A 136 -21.82 1.15 8.66
CA PHE A 136 -20.93 2.24 8.24
C PHE A 136 -20.97 3.48 9.14
N GLY A 137 -21.78 3.46 10.20
CA GLY A 137 -22.02 4.61 11.09
C GLY A 137 -22.94 5.65 10.45
N SER A 138 -23.17 6.76 11.15
CA SER A 138 -23.93 7.89 10.59
C SER A 138 -23.19 8.46 9.39
N THR A 139 -23.85 8.57 8.24
CA THR A 139 -23.23 9.13 7.02
C THR A 139 -22.83 10.58 7.29
N PRO A 140 -21.52 10.91 7.35
CA PRO A 140 -21.11 12.26 7.65
C PRO A 140 -21.16 13.12 6.39
N SER A 141 -21.35 14.41 6.62
CA SER A 141 -21.29 15.44 5.60
C SER A 141 -19.88 15.60 5.00
N TRP A 142 -18.83 15.17 5.71
CA TRP A 142 -17.43 15.38 5.32
C TRP A 142 -16.51 14.16 5.54
N PRO A 143 -15.55 13.91 4.63
CA PRO A 143 -15.38 14.55 3.31
C PRO A 143 -16.48 14.14 2.33
N SER A 144 -17.10 15.06 1.60
CA SER A 144 -18.25 14.78 0.71
C SER A 144 -17.87 14.03 -0.57
N TYR A 145 -18.77 13.18 -1.08
CA TYR A 145 -18.64 12.56 -2.41
C TYR A 145 -19.10 13.48 -3.57
N ALA A 146 -19.66 14.66 -3.27
CA ALA A 146 -20.16 15.59 -4.29
C ALA A 146 -19.12 16.00 -5.36
N PRO A 147 -17.83 16.24 -5.02
CA PRO A 147 -16.81 16.50 -6.03
C PRO A 147 -16.59 15.30 -6.97
N CYS A 148 -16.74 14.07 -6.47
CA CYS A 148 -16.60 12.87 -7.29
C CYS A 148 -17.81 12.66 -8.22
N GLN A 149 -19.03 13.04 -7.77
CA GLN A 149 -20.22 13.05 -8.62
C GLN A 149 -20.07 14.05 -9.78
N PHE A 150 -19.56 15.26 -9.48
CA PHE A 150 -19.23 16.23 -10.52
C PHE A 150 -18.24 15.64 -11.54
N VAL A 151 -17.14 15.04 -11.07
CA VAL A 151 -16.16 14.39 -11.98
C VAL A 151 -16.79 13.23 -12.77
N GLN A 152 -17.69 12.46 -12.16
CA GLN A 152 -18.43 11.39 -12.82
C GLN A 152 -19.29 11.89 -13.98
N GLY A 153 -19.98 13.02 -13.81
CA GLY A 153 -20.77 13.64 -14.88
C GLY A 153 -19.94 14.02 -16.11
N TRP A 154 -18.67 14.39 -15.92
CA TRP A 154 -17.77 14.80 -17.01
C TRP A 154 -16.94 13.67 -17.63
N THR A 155 -16.53 12.69 -16.82
CA THR A 155 -15.53 11.67 -17.23
C THR A 155 -16.09 10.25 -17.29
N GLY A 156 -17.31 10.05 -16.80
CA GLY A 156 -17.93 8.74 -16.66
C GLY A 156 -17.49 7.99 -15.39
N PRO A 157 -18.18 6.87 -15.08
CA PRO A 157 -18.05 6.18 -13.79
C PRO A 157 -16.68 5.51 -13.58
N THR A 158 -16.05 5.05 -14.65
CA THR A 158 -14.78 4.31 -14.57
C THR A 158 -13.64 5.19 -14.07
N VAL A 159 -13.59 6.46 -14.52
CA VAL A 159 -12.54 7.42 -14.13
C VAL A 159 -12.83 7.99 -12.74
N ALA A 160 -14.10 8.33 -12.47
CA ALA A 160 -14.54 8.85 -11.18
C ALA A 160 -14.37 7.85 -10.02
N ASN A 161 -14.33 6.54 -10.29
CA ASN A 161 -14.12 5.50 -9.27
C ASN A 161 -12.84 5.72 -8.43
N SER A 162 -11.78 6.28 -9.02
CA SER A 162 -10.56 6.63 -8.28
C SER A 162 -10.81 7.73 -7.23
N CYS A 163 -11.63 8.73 -7.55
CA CYS A 163 -12.07 9.78 -6.63
C CYS A 163 -12.91 9.19 -5.50
N TYR A 164 -13.89 8.33 -5.82
CA TYR A 164 -14.71 7.67 -4.81
C TYR A 164 -13.87 6.80 -3.86
N SER A 165 -12.88 6.07 -4.38
CA SER A 165 -11.96 5.28 -3.56
C SER A 165 -11.11 6.16 -2.63
N ALA A 166 -10.70 7.36 -3.07
CA ALA A 166 -9.93 8.29 -2.25
C ALA A 166 -10.77 8.92 -1.14
N VAL A 167 -11.97 9.42 -1.46
CA VAL A 167 -12.89 9.97 -0.47
C VAL A 167 -13.36 8.90 0.51
N GLY A 168 -13.64 7.69 0.03
CA GLY A 168 -14.01 6.57 0.89
C GLY A 168 -12.88 6.14 1.83
N TYR A 169 -11.62 6.16 1.38
CA TYR A 169 -10.48 5.93 2.27
C TYR A 169 -10.42 6.96 3.40
N LEU A 170 -10.64 8.24 3.09
CA LEU A 170 -10.71 9.31 4.09
C LEU A 170 -11.94 9.20 5.01
N ARG A 171 -12.93 8.37 4.67
CA ARG A 171 -14.09 8.05 5.53
C ARG A 171 -13.91 6.76 6.33
N MET A 172 -12.89 5.93 6.04
CA MET A 172 -12.69 4.65 6.74
C MET A 172 -12.56 4.78 8.26
N TRP A 173 -12.13 5.93 8.79
CA TRP A 173 -12.07 6.15 10.23
C TRP A 173 -13.44 6.05 10.93
N GLN A 174 -14.54 6.13 10.17
CA GLN A 174 -15.91 6.00 10.68
C GLN A 174 -16.35 4.55 10.83
N MET A 175 -15.69 3.61 10.15
CA MET A 175 -15.94 2.18 10.30
C MET A 175 -15.10 1.67 11.49
N PRO A 176 -15.71 1.41 12.66
CA PRO A 176 -14.96 1.00 13.84
C PRO A 176 -14.23 -0.34 13.61
N THR A 177 -14.78 -1.18 12.72
CA THR A 177 -14.21 -2.46 12.31
C THR A 177 -13.07 -2.34 11.30
N ALA A 178 -12.99 -1.25 10.53
CA ALA A 178 -11.92 -1.03 9.54
C ALA A 178 -10.64 -0.44 10.18
N LEU A 179 -10.79 0.40 11.20
CA LEU A 179 -9.67 1.03 11.94
C LEU A 179 -8.58 0.05 12.41
N PRO A 180 -8.88 -1.07 13.12
CA PRO A 180 -7.83 -1.98 13.57
C PRO A 180 -7.07 -2.63 12.41
N MET A 181 -7.75 -2.92 11.29
CA MET A 181 -7.10 -3.47 10.10
C MET A 181 -6.28 -2.42 9.33
N LEU A 182 -6.74 -1.18 9.25
CA LEU A 182 -5.95 -0.08 8.70
C LEU A 182 -4.68 0.13 9.52
N CYS A 183 -4.80 0.18 10.85
CA CYS A 183 -3.67 0.29 11.76
C CYS A 183 -2.71 -0.91 11.65
N SER A 184 -3.22 -2.13 11.51
CA SER A 184 -2.35 -3.31 11.40
C SER A 184 -1.58 -3.34 10.07
N LEU A 185 -2.24 -3.06 8.95
CA LEU A 185 -1.60 -3.01 7.63
C LEU A 185 -0.56 -1.88 7.55
N THR A 186 -0.90 -0.68 8.04
CA THR A 186 0.04 0.45 8.10
C THR A 186 1.24 0.14 9.00
N MET A 187 1.01 -0.47 10.17
CA MET A 187 2.08 -0.88 11.08
C MET A 187 2.99 -1.94 10.47
N ILE A 188 2.45 -2.92 9.71
CA ILE A 188 3.27 -3.89 8.98
C ILE A 188 4.20 -3.17 8.01
N TYR A 189 3.68 -2.24 7.21
CA TYR A 189 4.49 -1.48 6.26
C TYR A 189 5.58 -0.66 6.94
N ILE A 190 5.33 -0.12 8.15
CA ILE A 190 6.31 0.69 8.89
C ILE A 190 7.33 -0.17 9.64
N LEU A 191 6.89 -1.20 10.36
CA LEU A 191 7.73 -1.97 11.29
C LEU A 191 8.74 -2.85 10.57
N PHE A 192 8.40 -3.45 9.43
CA PHE A 192 9.34 -4.33 8.70
C PHE A 192 10.57 -3.57 8.18
N PRO A 193 10.46 -2.46 7.42
CA PRO A 193 11.61 -1.68 7.00
C PRO A 193 12.38 -1.08 8.18
N LEU A 194 11.69 -0.67 9.24
CA LEU A 194 12.31 -0.03 10.40
C LEU A 194 13.11 -1.03 11.25
N THR A 195 12.58 -2.25 11.45
CA THR A 195 13.32 -3.34 12.12
C THR A 195 14.51 -3.77 11.27
N LEU A 196 14.34 -3.91 9.95
CA LEU A 196 15.43 -4.27 9.04
C LEU A 196 16.56 -3.23 9.03
N ALA A 197 16.22 -1.94 8.99
CA ALA A 197 17.20 -0.85 9.09
C ALA A 197 17.94 -0.84 10.43
N ARG A 198 17.26 -1.22 11.52
CA ARG A 198 17.87 -1.36 12.85
C ARG A 198 18.79 -2.58 12.95
N PHE A 199 18.37 -3.75 12.44
CA PHE A 199 19.13 -5.00 12.50
C PHE A 199 20.36 -5.00 11.59
N GLY A 200 20.26 -4.43 10.38
CA GLY A 200 21.40 -4.30 9.46
C GLY A 200 22.57 -3.49 10.06
N ARG A 201 22.33 -2.73 11.13
CA ARG A 201 23.35 -2.00 11.89
C ARG A 201 23.95 -2.81 13.04
N LEU A 202 23.19 -3.72 13.67
CA LEU A 202 23.62 -4.48 14.85
C LEU A 202 24.48 -5.71 14.50
N ASN A 203 24.35 -6.24 13.28
CA ASN A 203 25.11 -7.41 12.79
C ASN A 203 26.42 -7.04 12.06
N LYS A 204 26.98 -5.86 12.33
CA LYS A 204 28.36 -5.47 11.96
C LYS A 204 29.11 -5.06 13.20
#